data_AF-A0A7Y4WFB5-F1
#
_entry.id   AF-A0A7Y4WFB5-F1
#
_cell.length_a   1.000
_cell.length_b   1.000
_cell.length_c   1.000
_cell.angle_alpha   90.00
_cell.angle_beta   90.00
_cell.angle_gamma   90.00
#
_symmetry.space_group_name_H-M   'P 1'
#
loop_
_entity.id
_entity.type
_entity.pdbx_description
1 polymer ?
#
loop_
_entity_poly.entity_id
_entity_poly.type
_entity_poly.pdbx_seq_one_letter_code
_entity_poly.pdbx_strand_id
1 'polypeptide(L)'
;MILALGEMSETHFVLRDTWKQRFLQQHAAEGGTLTVAKVRRWTDMPDARGLPEEVQNLLILTFAWQTGRSFFLHGGPYDATVESISDEVELREQALPKHGEWELAQRRASAVFGYTGSALLNVSNVNRLSDEVKRKAADARAGCRQLVRQLGDVAASFGVDGSLTNRGRTATSSAVFVETLADAAIDRVVSLLAGATIATSEAAMAASIAEAGRLFATLQAGNWDLFEALARVADERHTAAEAIRRRVADALAADEYVVRFTPELRAAQSEAVKLLSQPPAAPPPTKPGRRRVDGARVQDLDPSNAKDLFVSLQKKLDENTRRRLTVDWIIEEEPPS
;
A
#
# COMPACT_ATOMS: atom_id res chain seq x y z
N MET A 1 54.01 14.28 10.75
CA MET A 1 53.71 14.11 9.30
C MET A 1 52.29 14.56 9.06
N ILE A 2 52.04 15.50 8.13
CA ILE A 2 50.68 15.95 7.81
C ILE A 2 50.13 14.98 6.74
N LEU A 3 48.98 14.35 7.02
CA LEU A 3 48.36 13.36 6.13
C LEU A 3 47.94 13.97 4.78
N ALA A 4 47.78 15.30 4.70
CA ALA A 4 47.40 16.05 3.51
C ALA A 4 46.08 15.59 2.85
N LEU A 5 45.20 14.95 3.64
CA LEU A 5 43.87 14.49 3.24
C LEU A 5 42.89 15.66 3.07
N GLY A 6 43.13 16.75 3.79
CA GLY A 6 42.31 17.94 3.76
C GLY A 6 42.85 19.01 4.69
N GLU A 7 42.15 20.13 4.75
CA GLU A 7 42.44 21.22 5.67
C GLU A 7 41.31 21.38 6.66
N MET A 8 41.68 21.48 7.94
CA MET A 8 40.75 21.84 9.00
C MET A 8 40.67 23.36 9.08
N SER A 9 39.50 23.93 8.82
CA SER A 9 39.20 25.32 9.17
C SER A 9 38.68 25.40 10.61
N GLU A 10 38.41 26.61 11.13
CA GLU A 10 37.83 26.77 12.47
C GLU A 10 36.46 26.08 12.64
N THR A 11 35.71 25.82 11.56
CA THR A 11 34.32 25.32 11.64
C THR A 11 34.04 24.03 10.87
N HIS A 12 34.87 23.67 9.88
CA HIS A 12 34.65 22.48 9.06
C HIS A 12 35.95 21.94 8.44
N PHE A 13 35.97 20.65 8.16
CA PHE A 13 37.06 19.99 7.43
C PHE A 13 36.78 20.00 5.92
N VAL A 14 37.72 20.50 5.12
CA VAL A 14 37.64 20.51 3.66
C VAL A 14 38.52 19.39 3.11
N LEU A 15 37.87 18.40 2.48
CA LEU A 15 38.57 17.29 1.84
C LEU A 15 39.30 17.77 0.57
N ARG A 16 40.60 17.46 0.45
CA ARG A 16 41.43 17.80 -0.72
C ARG A 16 41.50 16.62 -1.69
N ASP A 17 41.90 16.89 -2.93
CA ASP A 17 42.04 15.90 -4.00
C ASP A 17 43.50 15.45 -4.22
N THR A 18 44.44 15.88 -3.36
CA THR A 18 45.88 15.58 -3.47
C THR A 18 46.17 14.09 -3.66
N TRP A 19 45.58 13.25 -2.80
CA TRP A 19 45.74 11.80 -2.89
C TRP A 19 45.06 11.21 -4.12
N LYS A 20 43.88 11.71 -4.49
CA LYS A 20 43.18 11.31 -5.71
C LYS A 20 44.02 11.57 -6.95
N GLN A 21 44.53 12.79 -7.13
CA GLN A 21 45.35 13.14 -8.30
C GLN A 21 46.58 12.26 -8.39
N ARG A 22 47.25 12.05 -7.24
CA ARG A 22 48.42 11.21 -7.14
C ARG A 22 48.15 9.75 -7.51
N PHE A 23 47.12 9.12 -6.95
CA PHE A 23 46.80 7.73 -7.26
C PHE A 23 46.37 7.55 -8.72
N LEU A 24 45.62 8.51 -9.29
CA LEU A 24 45.28 8.49 -10.72
C LEU A 24 46.52 8.61 -11.61
N GLN A 25 47.47 9.48 -11.26
CA GLN A 25 48.72 9.62 -12.01
C GLN A 25 49.56 8.33 -11.97
N GLN A 26 49.71 7.72 -10.80
CA GLN A 26 50.45 6.46 -10.65
C GLN A 26 49.77 5.32 -11.40
N HIS A 27 48.43 5.25 -11.32
CA HIS A 27 47.67 4.26 -12.07
C HIS A 27 47.80 4.43 -13.58
N ALA A 28 47.81 5.67 -14.09
CA ALA A 28 48.02 5.95 -15.51
C ALA A 28 49.42 5.57 -15.99
N ALA A 29 50.44 5.70 -15.14
CA ALA A 29 51.82 5.33 -15.45
C ALA A 29 52.05 3.80 -15.45
N GLU A 30 51.45 3.08 -14.50
CA GLU A 30 51.66 1.63 -14.34
C GLU A 30 50.67 0.78 -15.14
N GLY A 31 49.42 1.22 -15.27
CA GLY A 31 48.34 0.48 -15.93
C GLY A 31 47.91 -0.80 -15.19
N GLY A 32 47.13 -1.63 -15.90
CA GLY A 32 46.56 -2.89 -15.39
C GLY A 32 45.42 -2.71 -14.39
N THR A 33 45.04 -3.76 -13.68
CA THR A 33 43.99 -3.71 -12.65
C THR A 33 44.42 -2.82 -11.48
N LEU A 34 43.50 -1.97 -10.99
CA LEU A 34 43.71 -1.15 -9.81
C LEU A 34 43.36 -1.95 -8.55
N THR A 35 44.36 -2.35 -7.78
CA THR A 35 44.18 -3.13 -6.54
C THR A 35 44.54 -2.30 -5.30
N VAL A 36 44.04 -2.72 -4.15
CA VAL A 36 44.39 -2.13 -2.85
C VAL A 36 45.89 -2.21 -2.60
N ALA A 37 46.53 -3.34 -2.94
CA ALA A 37 47.98 -3.49 -2.86
C ALA A 37 48.75 -2.38 -3.60
N LYS A 38 48.30 -2.04 -4.82
CA LYS A 38 48.93 -0.96 -5.61
C LYS A 38 48.76 0.39 -4.92
N VAL A 39 47.55 0.70 -4.46
CA VAL A 39 47.27 1.98 -3.79
C VAL A 39 48.07 2.11 -2.50
N ARG A 40 48.15 1.07 -1.67
CA ARG A 40 48.99 1.04 -0.46
C ARG A 40 50.45 1.30 -0.79
N ARG A 41 51.02 0.57 -1.76
CA ARG A 41 52.40 0.78 -2.21
C ARG A 41 52.64 2.23 -2.65
N TRP A 42 51.68 2.84 -3.34
CA TRP A 42 51.79 4.24 -3.74
C TRP A 42 51.64 5.22 -2.58
N THR A 43 51.17 4.84 -1.40
CA THR A 43 51.19 5.73 -0.21
C THR A 43 52.61 5.99 0.30
N ASP A 44 53.52 5.03 0.13
CA ASP A 44 54.91 5.04 0.59
C ASP A 44 55.92 5.55 -0.45
N MET A 45 55.45 6.27 -1.47
CA MET A 45 56.33 6.92 -2.46
C MET A 45 56.40 8.46 -2.26
N PRO A 46 57.40 9.16 -2.83
CA PRO A 46 58.73 8.61 -3.12
C PRO A 46 59.45 8.11 -1.85
N ASP A 47 59.09 8.62 -0.68
CA ASP A 47 59.61 8.22 0.62
C ASP A 47 58.57 7.44 1.42
N ALA A 48 59.02 6.38 2.10
CA ALA A 48 58.17 5.57 2.96
C ALA A 48 57.59 6.42 4.09
N ARG A 49 56.26 6.49 4.14
CA ARG A 49 55.53 7.27 5.14
C ARG A 49 55.21 6.43 6.38
N GLY A 50 55.15 5.10 6.24
CA GLY A 50 54.91 4.19 7.35
C GLY A 50 53.55 4.44 8.01
N LEU A 51 52.54 4.79 7.20
CA LEU A 51 51.20 5.06 7.71
C LEU A 51 50.60 3.79 8.32
N PRO A 52 49.92 3.88 9.48
CA PRO A 52 49.15 2.77 10.03
C PRO A 52 48.12 2.24 9.02
N GLU A 53 47.76 0.97 9.15
CA GLU A 53 46.92 0.29 8.17
C GLU A 53 45.55 0.96 8.01
N GLU A 54 44.95 1.36 9.12
CA GLU A 54 43.64 2.04 9.18
C GLU A 54 43.68 3.40 8.48
N VAL A 55 44.82 4.10 8.56
CA VAL A 55 45.02 5.38 7.88
C VAL A 55 45.15 5.16 6.37
N GLN A 56 45.86 4.11 5.95
CA GLN A 56 45.90 3.73 4.53
C GLN A 56 44.50 3.35 4.02
N ASN A 57 43.74 2.58 4.80
CA ASN A 57 42.37 2.18 4.48
C ASN A 57 41.46 3.41 4.33
N LEU A 58 41.57 4.39 5.23
CA LEU A 58 40.83 5.65 5.10
C LEU A 58 41.19 6.39 3.81
N LEU A 59 42.47 6.46 3.42
CA LEU A 59 42.89 7.08 2.15
C LEU A 59 42.30 6.34 0.95
N ILE A 60 42.31 5.01 0.97
CA ILE A 60 41.77 4.15 -0.09
C ILE A 60 40.25 4.34 -0.23
N LEU A 61 39.51 4.31 0.88
CA LEU A 61 38.06 4.56 0.91
C LEU A 61 37.73 5.95 0.37
N THR A 62 38.49 6.96 0.80
CA THR A 62 38.33 8.33 0.33
C THR A 62 38.59 8.45 -1.17
N PHE A 63 39.66 7.83 -1.66
CA PHE A 63 39.99 7.80 -3.08
C PHE A 63 38.90 7.11 -3.92
N ALA A 64 38.42 5.97 -3.46
CA ALA A 64 37.34 5.25 -4.12
C ALA A 64 36.08 6.12 -4.20
N TRP A 65 35.71 6.78 -3.09
CA TRP A 65 34.58 7.70 -3.03
C TRP A 65 34.75 8.90 -3.99
N GLN A 66 35.89 9.60 -3.96
CA GLN A 66 36.16 10.78 -4.80
C GLN A 66 36.25 10.46 -6.31
N THR A 67 36.34 9.18 -6.68
CA THR A 67 36.48 8.73 -8.07
C THR A 67 35.37 7.80 -8.53
N GLY A 68 34.31 7.60 -7.73
CA GLY A 68 33.19 6.73 -8.09
C GLY A 68 33.61 5.27 -8.30
N ARG A 69 34.63 4.81 -7.56
CA ARG A 69 35.08 3.42 -7.60
C ARG A 69 34.46 2.60 -6.47
N SER A 70 34.34 1.30 -6.69
CA SER A 70 33.88 0.35 -5.69
C SER A 70 34.75 -0.88 -5.62
N PHE A 71 34.67 -1.56 -4.49
CA PHE A 71 35.57 -2.64 -4.10
C PHE A 71 35.00 -3.98 -4.53
N PHE A 72 35.84 -4.80 -5.16
CA PHE A 72 35.49 -6.15 -5.61
C PHE A 72 36.57 -7.15 -5.19
N LEU A 73 36.15 -8.33 -4.77
CA LEU A 73 37.05 -9.44 -4.44
C LEU A 73 36.48 -10.72 -5.06
N HIS A 74 37.33 -11.48 -5.77
CA HIS A 74 36.92 -12.70 -6.50
C HIS A 74 35.70 -12.50 -7.43
N GLY A 75 35.57 -11.31 -8.02
CA GLY A 75 34.48 -10.97 -8.94
C GLY A 75 33.18 -10.48 -8.28
N GLY A 76 33.04 -10.57 -6.95
CA GLY A 76 31.88 -10.06 -6.20
C GLY A 76 32.15 -8.72 -5.50
N PRO A 77 31.12 -7.97 -5.11
CA PRO A 77 31.28 -6.74 -4.32
C PRO A 77 31.89 -7.06 -2.94
N TYR A 78 32.77 -6.18 -2.46
CA TYR A 78 33.45 -6.29 -1.17
C TYR A 78 33.09 -5.09 -0.28
N ASP A 79 32.67 -5.33 0.96
CA ASP A 79 32.30 -4.29 1.92
C ASP A 79 33.54 -3.79 2.67
N ALA A 80 34.28 -2.86 2.04
CA ALA A 80 35.51 -2.31 2.61
C ALA A 80 35.23 -1.37 3.78
N THR A 81 35.95 -1.57 4.89
CA THR A 81 35.87 -0.71 6.08
C THR A 81 37.24 -0.12 6.42
N VAL A 82 37.28 0.88 7.29
CA VAL A 82 38.56 1.43 7.78
C VAL A 82 39.39 0.37 8.50
N GLU A 83 38.73 -0.60 9.14
CA GLU A 83 39.34 -1.67 9.92
C GLU A 83 39.87 -2.81 9.05
N SER A 84 39.28 -3.08 7.87
CA SER A 84 39.65 -4.24 7.07
C SER A 84 39.45 -4.06 5.57
N ILE A 85 40.57 -4.06 4.84
CA ILE A 85 40.61 -4.09 3.37
C ILE A 85 41.77 -4.98 2.91
N SER A 86 41.44 -6.11 2.27
CA SER A 86 42.44 -7.02 1.68
C SER A 86 43.15 -6.39 0.48
N ASP A 87 44.44 -6.69 0.33
CA ASP A 87 45.31 -6.21 -0.75
C ASP A 87 44.89 -6.70 -2.15
N GLU A 88 44.20 -7.84 -2.21
CA GLU A 88 43.68 -8.44 -3.44
C GLU A 88 42.42 -7.73 -3.97
N VAL A 89 41.81 -6.86 -3.16
CA VAL A 89 40.59 -6.16 -3.54
C VAL A 89 40.87 -5.22 -4.72
N GLU A 90 40.03 -5.30 -5.74
CA GLU A 90 40.06 -4.46 -6.92
C GLU A 90 39.14 -3.24 -6.76
N LEU A 91 39.60 -2.07 -7.20
CA LEU A 91 38.80 -0.86 -7.29
C LEU A 91 38.35 -0.67 -8.74
N ARG A 92 37.05 -0.80 -8.99
CA ARG A 92 36.45 -0.66 -10.32
C ARG A 92 35.58 0.58 -10.39
N GLU A 93 35.69 1.36 -11.47
CA GLU A 93 34.75 2.46 -11.70
C GLU A 93 33.35 1.91 -11.92
N GLN A 94 32.38 2.44 -11.18
CA GLN A 94 30.99 2.07 -11.34
C GLN A 94 30.13 3.32 -11.20
N ALA A 95 29.19 3.50 -12.13
CA ALA A 95 28.26 4.61 -12.07
C ALA A 95 27.36 4.45 -10.84
N LEU A 96 27.69 5.17 -9.77
CA LEU A 96 26.83 5.29 -8.60
C LEU A 96 25.64 6.21 -8.92
N PRO A 97 24.47 5.97 -8.31
CA PRO A 97 23.35 6.90 -8.36
C PRO A 97 23.75 8.29 -7.85
N LYS A 98 23.01 9.32 -8.26
CA LYS A 98 23.20 10.67 -7.68
C LYS A 98 22.82 10.66 -6.20
N HIS A 99 23.50 11.47 -5.39
CA HIS A 99 23.26 11.52 -3.93
C HIS A 99 21.78 11.75 -3.57
N GLY A 100 21.13 12.72 -4.22
CA GLY A 100 19.71 13.00 -3.99
C GLY A 100 18.77 11.87 -4.41
N GLU A 101 19.11 11.14 -5.48
CA GLU A 101 18.34 9.94 -5.89
C GLU A 101 18.51 8.82 -4.86
N TRP A 102 19.73 8.61 -4.36
CA TRP A 102 20.03 7.62 -3.34
C TRP A 102 19.29 7.88 -2.03
N GLU A 103 19.32 9.13 -1.53
CA GLU A 103 18.59 9.50 -0.32
C GLU A 103 17.08 9.28 -0.46
N LEU A 104 16.51 9.71 -1.60
CA LEU A 104 15.08 9.54 -1.85
C LEU A 104 14.70 8.06 -1.99
N ALA A 105 15.53 7.28 -2.69
CA ALA A 105 15.33 5.84 -2.83
C ALA A 105 15.38 5.12 -1.49
N GLN A 106 16.32 5.48 -0.60
CA GLN A 106 16.39 4.91 0.74
C GLN A 106 15.18 5.26 1.61
N ARG A 107 14.76 6.53 1.61
CA ARG A 107 13.56 6.94 2.35
C ARG A 107 12.34 6.13 1.90
N ARG A 108 12.14 5.98 0.59
CA ARG A 108 11.03 5.20 0.02
C ARG A 108 11.16 3.70 0.26
N ALA A 109 12.35 3.13 0.14
CA ALA A 109 12.59 1.74 0.46
C ALA A 109 12.27 1.45 1.94
N SER A 110 12.64 2.37 2.83
CA SER A 110 12.31 2.30 4.25
C SER A 110 10.79 2.45 4.49
N ALA A 111 10.17 3.50 3.94
CA ALA A 111 8.76 3.80 4.15
C ALA A 111 7.81 2.74 3.55
N VAL A 112 8.10 2.26 2.34
CA VAL A 112 7.21 1.36 1.58
C VAL A 112 7.52 -0.10 1.84
N PHE A 113 8.79 -0.47 1.93
CA PHE A 113 9.23 -1.87 2.04
C PHE A 113 9.84 -2.21 3.40
N GLY A 114 9.97 -1.25 4.33
CA GLY A 114 10.61 -1.51 5.62
C GLY A 114 12.08 -1.87 5.51
N TYR A 115 12.81 -1.32 4.52
CA TYR A 115 14.25 -1.50 4.40
C TYR A 115 15.00 -0.75 5.52
N THR A 116 15.99 -1.40 6.14
CA THR A 116 16.74 -0.87 7.29
C THR A 116 18.27 -0.92 7.09
N GLY A 117 18.74 -0.83 5.85
CA GLY A 117 20.18 -0.85 5.57
C GLY A 117 20.90 0.49 5.78
N SER A 118 22.21 0.49 5.53
CA SER A 118 23.09 1.65 5.73
C SER A 118 22.80 2.80 4.76
N ALA A 119 22.86 4.02 5.29
CA ALA A 119 22.63 5.26 4.54
C ALA A 119 23.75 5.62 3.55
N LEU A 120 24.92 5.01 3.68
CA LEU A 120 26.11 5.38 2.93
C LEU A 120 25.98 5.00 1.44
N LEU A 121 26.29 5.94 0.55
CA LEU A 121 26.28 5.71 -0.89
C LEU A 121 27.55 4.96 -1.33
N ASN A 122 27.42 3.66 -1.55
CA ASN A 122 28.44 2.80 -2.17
C ASN A 122 27.76 1.62 -2.91
N VAL A 123 28.51 0.89 -3.73
CA VAL A 123 27.95 -0.21 -4.55
C VAL A 123 27.39 -1.35 -3.69
N SER A 124 28.04 -1.70 -2.59
CA SER A 124 27.57 -2.77 -1.70
C SER A 124 26.17 -2.45 -1.16
N ASN A 125 25.97 -1.23 -0.65
CA ASN A 125 24.69 -0.77 -0.13
C ASN A 125 23.65 -0.59 -1.24
N VAL A 126 24.04 -0.11 -2.42
CA VAL A 126 23.15 -0.01 -3.58
C VAL A 126 22.65 -1.38 -4.02
N ASN A 127 23.54 -2.37 -4.12
CA ASN A 127 23.18 -3.74 -4.48
C ASN A 127 22.28 -4.36 -3.42
N ARG A 128 22.64 -4.25 -2.13
CA ARG A 128 21.86 -4.78 -1.01
C ARG A 128 20.43 -4.20 -0.97
N LEU A 129 20.29 -2.89 -1.11
CA LEU A 129 18.98 -2.24 -1.20
C LEU A 129 18.21 -2.75 -2.41
N SER A 130 18.87 -2.84 -3.57
CA SER A 130 18.23 -3.22 -4.82
C SER A 130 17.74 -4.67 -4.78
N ASP A 131 18.56 -5.61 -4.28
CA ASP A 131 18.21 -7.01 -4.13
C ASP A 131 17.04 -7.20 -3.16
N GLU A 132 17.09 -6.54 -2.00
CA GLU A 132 16.05 -6.67 -0.99
C GLU A 132 14.70 -6.08 -1.46
N VAL A 133 14.73 -4.91 -2.10
CA VAL A 133 13.53 -4.29 -2.67
C VAL A 133 12.96 -5.15 -3.78
N LYS A 134 13.79 -5.67 -4.69
CA LYS A 134 13.33 -6.58 -5.75
C LYS A 134 12.67 -7.83 -5.19
N ARG A 135 13.27 -8.45 -4.17
CA ARG A 135 12.68 -9.62 -3.50
C ARG A 135 11.32 -9.28 -2.90
N LYS A 136 11.23 -8.21 -2.10
CA LYS A 136 9.98 -7.78 -1.47
C LYS A 136 8.91 -7.40 -2.50
N ALA A 137 9.30 -6.77 -3.61
CA ALA A 137 8.40 -6.45 -4.72
C ALA A 137 7.89 -7.72 -5.42
N ALA A 138 8.76 -8.70 -5.67
CA ALA A 138 8.39 -9.99 -6.24
C ALA A 138 7.40 -10.74 -5.34
N ASP A 139 7.66 -10.78 -4.02
CA ASP A 139 6.79 -11.41 -3.02
C ASP A 139 5.39 -10.78 -2.99
N ALA A 140 5.29 -9.46 -3.15
CA ALA A 140 4.02 -8.72 -3.12
C ALA A 140 3.26 -8.68 -4.46
N ARG A 141 3.92 -8.99 -5.58
CA ARG A 141 3.42 -8.78 -6.95
C ARG A 141 2.06 -9.41 -7.21
N ALA A 142 1.91 -10.69 -6.87
CA ALA A 142 0.67 -11.43 -7.12
C ALA A 142 -0.51 -10.84 -6.31
N GLY A 143 -0.29 -10.56 -5.03
CA GLY A 143 -1.31 -9.99 -4.15
C GLY A 143 -1.77 -8.61 -4.60
N CYS A 144 -0.85 -7.73 -5.01
CA CYS A 144 -1.21 -6.39 -5.49
C CYS A 144 -2.04 -6.46 -6.78
N ARG A 145 -1.66 -7.33 -7.72
CA ARG A 145 -2.41 -7.50 -8.99
C ARG A 145 -3.83 -8.04 -8.74
N GLN A 146 -3.95 -9.03 -7.86
CA GLN A 146 -5.24 -9.62 -7.51
C GLN A 146 -6.13 -8.62 -6.78
N LEU A 147 -5.56 -7.83 -5.86
CA LEU A 147 -6.29 -6.78 -5.15
C LEU A 147 -6.89 -5.75 -6.12
N VAL A 148 -6.14 -5.26 -7.10
CA VAL A 148 -6.65 -4.25 -8.06
C VAL A 148 -7.89 -4.74 -8.80
N ARG A 149 -7.85 -5.98 -9.30
CA ARG A 149 -8.98 -6.58 -10.03
C ARG A 149 -10.20 -6.73 -9.11
N GLN A 150 -10.02 -7.42 -7.98
CA GLN A 150 -11.10 -7.71 -7.06
C GLN A 150 -11.72 -6.43 -6.47
N LEU A 151 -10.91 -5.42 -6.17
CA LEU A 151 -11.39 -4.14 -5.67
C LEU A 151 -12.23 -3.42 -6.72
N GLY A 152 -11.84 -3.45 -7.99
CA GLY A 152 -12.63 -2.89 -9.09
C GLY A 152 -13.99 -3.56 -9.23
N ASP A 153 -14.02 -4.90 -9.21
CA ASP A 153 -15.25 -5.69 -9.34
C ASP A 153 -16.23 -5.39 -8.18
N VAL A 154 -15.72 -5.38 -6.94
CA VAL A 154 -16.54 -5.08 -5.76
C VAL A 154 -16.97 -3.61 -5.72
N ALA A 155 -16.11 -2.66 -6.07
CA ALA A 155 -16.50 -1.24 -6.09
C ALA A 155 -17.64 -0.99 -7.09
N ALA A 156 -17.59 -1.63 -8.26
CA ALA A 156 -18.63 -1.53 -9.27
C ALA A 156 -20.00 -2.04 -8.77
N SER A 157 -20.05 -3.09 -7.93
CA SER A 157 -21.30 -3.58 -7.34
C SER A 157 -21.95 -2.60 -6.35
N PHE A 158 -21.20 -1.62 -5.88
CA PHE A 158 -21.69 -0.50 -5.05
C PHE A 158 -21.90 0.80 -5.86
N GLY A 159 -21.79 0.75 -7.19
CA GLY A 159 -21.90 1.93 -8.04
C GLY A 159 -20.74 2.91 -7.90
N VAL A 160 -19.60 2.45 -7.38
CA VAL A 160 -18.39 3.25 -7.19
C VAL A 160 -17.41 2.92 -8.32
N ASP A 161 -16.94 3.94 -9.03
CA ASP A 161 -15.79 3.77 -9.93
C ASP A 161 -14.52 3.60 -9.10
N GLY A 162 -14.10 2.34 -8.93
CA GLY A 162 -12.91 2.00 -8.16
C GLY A 162 -11.64 2.69 -8.64
N SER A 163 -11.54 3.08 -9.92
CA SER A 163 -10.36 3.77 -10.46
C SER A 163 -10.22 5.21 -9.96
N LEU A 164 -11.32 5.83 -9.54
CA LEU A 164 -11.36 7.21 -9.05
C LEU A 164 -11.19 7.30 -7.53
N THR A 165 -11.32 6.18 -6.82
CA THR A 165 -11.17 6.17 -5.35
C THR A 165 -9.72 6.25 -4.92
N ASN A 166 -9.46 6.75 -3.71
CA ASN A 166 -8.12 6.76 -3.15
C ASN A 166 -7.56 5.34 -3.02
N ARG A 167 -8.37 4.40 -2.50
CA ARG A 167 -7.96 3.00 -2.37
C ARG A 167 -7.58 2.37 -3.71
N GLY A 168 -8.38 2.56 -4.77
CA GLY A 168 -8.11 1.99 -6.07
C GLY A 168 -6.96 2.65 -6.80
N ARG A 169 -6.81 3.98 -6.70
CA ARG A 169 -5.63 4.71 -7.20
C ARG A 169 -4.35 4.23 -6.51
N THR A 170 -4.38 4.08 -5.18
CA THR A 170 -3.25 3.55 -4.41
C THR A 170 -2.95 2.10 -4.79
N ALA A 171 -3.94 1.22 -4.83
CA ALA A 171 -3.76 -0.19 -5.20
C ALA A 171 -3.17 -0.33 -6.61
N THR A 172 -3.65 0.46 -7.57
CA THR A 172 -3.16 0.44 -8.96
C THR A 172 -1.72 0.95 -9.04
N SER A 173 -1.43 2.09 -8.42
CA SER A 173 -0.06 2.66 -8.38
C SER A 173 0.91 1.71 -7.68
N SER A 174 0.50 1.09 -6.58
CA SER A 174 1.26 0.06 -5.86
C SER A 174 1.54 -1.16 -6.73
N ALA A 175 0.53 -1.68 -7.43
CA ALA A 175 0.68 -2.83 -8.31
C ALA A 175 1.66 -2.55 -9.46
N VAL A 176 1.56 -1.39 -10.12
CA VAL A 176 2.51 -0.97 -11.17
C VAL A 176 3.92 -0.82 -10.60
N PHE A 177 4.05 -0.25 -9.41
CA PHE A 177 5.36 -0.05 -8.79
C PHE A 177 6.06 -1.35 -8.44
N VAL A 178 5.36 -2.30 -7.79
CA VAL A 178 5.96 -3.60 -7.44
C VAL A 178 6.26 -4.44 -8.69
N GLU A 179 5.42 -4.37 -9.71
CA GLU A 179 5.65 -5.03 -11.01
C GLU A 179 6.93 -4.48 -11.66
N THR A 180 7.04 -3.15 -11.74
CA THR A 180 8.19 -2.46 -12.34
C THR A 180 9.48 -2.76 -11.58
N LEU A 181 9.45 -2.78 -10.25
CA LEU A 181 10.62 -3.11 -9.43
C LEU A 181 11.03 -4.57 -9.56
N ALA A 182 10.07 -5.51 -9.55
CA ALA A 182 10.37 -6.94 -9.68
C ALA A 182 11.07 -7.26 -11.01
N ASP A 183 10.64 -6.63 -12.10
CA ASP A 183 11.20 -6.86 -13.45
C ASP A 183 12.44 -5.99 -13.77
N ALA A 184 12.76 -5.00 -12.94
CA ALA A 184 13.86 -4.07 -13.19
C ALA A 184 15.23 -4.75 -13.19
N ALA A 185 16.14 -4.29 -14.05
CA ALA A 185 17.57 -4.56 -13.87
C ALA A 185 18.07 -3.95 -12.54
N ILE A 186 19.06 -4.58 -11.90
CA ILE A 186 19.49 -4.22 -10.54
C ILE A 186 19.95 -2.76 -10.42
N ASP A 187 20.63 -2.28 -11.45
CA ASP A 187 21.15 -0.90 -11.58
C ASP A 187 20.05 0.16 -11.75
N ARG A 188 18.83 -0.25 -12.11
CA ARG A 188 17.68 0.66 -12.29
C ARG A 188 16.86 0.84 -11.02
N VAL A 189 16.98 -0.04 -10.04
CA VAL A 189 16.09 -0.07 -8.85
C VAL A 189 16.13 1.25 -8.08
N VAL A 190 17.32 1.82 -7.84
CA VAL A 190 17.46 3.11 -7.15
C VAL A 190 16.73 4.23 -7.89
N SER A 191 16.90 4.31 -9.23
CA SER A 191 16.21 5.32 -10.04
C SER A 191 14.70 5.17 -10.03
N LEU A 192 14.19 3.92 -10.01
CA LEU A 192 12.76 3.63 -9.97
C LEU A 192 12.14 3.96 -8.61
N LEU A 193 12.86 3.65 -7.52
CA LEU A 193 12.46 4.07 -6.18
C LEU A 193 12.41 5.60 -6.07
N ALA A 194 13.44 6.31 -6.55
CA ALA A 194 13.49 7.77 -6.54
C ALA A 194 12.43 8.41 -7.47
N GLY A 195 12.09 7.76 -8.57
CA GLY A 195 11.08 8.22 -9.54
C GLY A 195 9.65 7.74 -9.28
N ALA A 196 9.42 6.96 -8.22
CA ALA A 196 8.13 6.35 -7.93
C ALA A 196 6.97 7.37 -7.90
N THR A 197 5.90 7.06 -8.63
CA THR A 197 4.65 7.82 -8.57
C THR A 197 3.92 7.47 -7.27
N ILE A 198 3.71 8.48 -6.42
CA ILE A 198 2.93 8.35 -5.19
C ILE A 198 1.55 8.93 -5.44
N ALA A 199 0.54 8.06 -5.66
CA ALA A 199 -0.80 8.49 -6.05
C ALA A 199 -1.55 9.24 -4.93
N THR A 200 -1.33 8.86 -3.68
CA THR A 200 -1.97 9.42 -2.48
C THR A 200 -0.92 9.76 -1.40
N SER A 201 -0.28 8.76 -0.80
CA SER A 201 0.81 8.93 0.16
C SER A 201 1.69 7.68 0.23
N GLU A 202 2.94 7.83 0.70
CA GLU A 202 3.87 6.70 0.90
C GLU A 202 3.33 5.72 1.95
N ALA A 203 2.67 6.21 3.00
CA ALA A 203 2.05 5.38 4.04
C ALA A 203 0.86 4.55 3.51
N ALA A 204 0.02 5.14 2.63
CA ALA A 204 -1.05 4.42 1.96
C ALA A 204 -0.51 3.34 1.01
N MET A 205 0.57 3.66 0.28
CA MET A 205 1.25 2.71 -0.60
C MET A 205 1.83 1.53 0.19
N ALA A 206 2.54 1.80 1.29
CA ALA A 206 3.07 0.80 2.21
C ALA A 206 1.97 -0.12 2.73
N ALA A 207 0.88 0.45 3.26
CA ALA A 207 -0.25 -0.31 3.76
C ALA A 207 -0.92 -1.16 2.66
N SER A 208 -1.09 -0.59 1.47
CA SER A 208 -1.68 -1.30 0.33
C SER A 208 -0.84 -2.50 -0.12
N ILE A 209 0.48 -2.37 -0.18
CA ILE A 209 1.39 -3.46 -0.55
C ILE A 209 1.42 -4.54 0.53
N ALA A 210 1.58 -4.14 1.79
CA ALA A 210 1.67 -5.08 2.92
C ALA A 210 0.38 -5.88 3.16
N GLU A 211 -0.78 -5.25 2.92
CA GLU A 211 -2.09 -5.87 3.16
C GLU A 211 -2.72 -6.49 1.91
N ALA A 212 -2.06 -6.42 0.75
CA ALA A 212 -2.68 -6.75 -0.54
C ALA A 212 -3.34 -8.13 -0.56
N GLY A 213 -2.61 -9.16 -0.13
CA GLY A 213 -3.12 -10.53 -0.06
C GLY A 213 -4.26 -10.71 0.96
N ARG A 214 -4.18 -10.02 2.10
CA ARG A 214 -5.22 -10.10 3.14
C ARG A 214 -6.50 -9.41 2.68
N LEU A 215 -6.40 -8.23 2.10
CA LEU A 215 -7.54 -7.50 1.54
C LEU A 215 -8.17 -8.25 0.39
N PHE A 216 -7.37 -8.83 -0.52
CA PHE A 216 -7.88 -9.69 -1.57
C PHE A 216 -8.69 -10.86 -1.00
N ALA A 217 -8.17 -11.57 0.01
CA ALA A 217 -8.89 -12.67 0.66
C ALA A 217 -10.18 -12.19 1.35
N THR A 218 -10.16 -11.05 2.03
CA THR A 218 -11.36 -10.43 2.62
C THR A 218 -12.40 -10.10 1.56
N LEU A 219 -11.98 -9.52 0.42
CA LEU A 219 -12.87 -9.15 -0.67
C LEU A 219 -13.47 -10.39 -1.37
N GLN A 220 -12.69 -11.47 -1.52
CA GLN A 220 -13.17 -12.74 -2.07
C GLN A 220 -14.16 -13.45 -1.14
N ALA A 221 -13.90 -13.42 0.17
CA ALA A 221 -14.77 -14.06 1.17
C ALA A 221 -15.96 -13.18 1.58
N GLY A 222 -16.12 -11.99 0.99
CA GLY A 222 -17.23 -11.09 1.28
C GLY A 222 -18.56 -11.71 0.88
N ASN A 223 -19.52 -11.76 1.81
CA ASN A 223 -20.90 -12.12 1.50
C ASN A 223 -21.59 -10.90 0.85
N TRP A 224 -21.36 -10.71 -0.46
CA TRP A 224 -21.86 -9.54 -1.19
C TRP A 224 -23.38 -9.59 -1.42
N ASP A 225 -23.95 -10.79 -1.55
CA ASP A 225 -25.41 -11.01 -1.65
C ASP A 225 -26.17 -10.40 -0.46
N LEU A 226 -25.53 -10.35 0.72
CA LEU A 226 -26.08 -9.68 1.91
C LEU A 226 -26.33 -8.19 1.67
N PHE A 227 -25.42 -7.51 0.97
CA PHE A 227 -25.54 -6.09 0.65
C PHE A 227 -26.48 -5.85 -0.53
N GLU A 228 -26.57 -6.79 -1.49
CA GLU A 228 -27.61 -6.77 -2.51
C GLU A 228 -29.01 -6.90 -1.90
N ALA A 229 -29.18 -7.77 -0.90
CA ALA A 229 -30.42 -7.90 -0.16
C ALA A 229 -30.79 -6.59 0.55
N LEU A 230 -29.80 -5.90 1.16
CA LEU A 230 -30.01 -4.57 1.74
C LEU A 230 -30.49 -3.53 0.71
N ALA A 231 -30.00 -3.60 -0.54
CA ALA A 231 -30.44 -2.69 -1.61
C ALA A 231 -31.92 -2.81 -1.95
N ARG A 232 -32.52 -3.98 -1.66
CA ARG A 232 -33.92 -4.29 -1.98
C ARG A 232 -34.86 -3.99 -0.81
N VAL A 233 -34.34 -3.55 0.34
CA VAL A 233 -35.15 -3.21 1.52
C VAL A 233 -35.85 -1.89 1.25
N ALA A 234 -37.17 -1.93 1.02
CA ALA A 234 -38.01 -0.75 0.76
C ALA A 234 -38.93 -0.37 1.94
N ASP A 235 -38.85 -1.09 3.06
CA ASP A 235 -39.69 -0.86 4.24
C ASP A 235 -39.04 0.13 5.24
N GLU A 236 -39.54 0.18 6.48
CA GLU A 236 -39.05 1.05 7.56
C GLU A 236 -37.54 0.93 7.84
N ARG A 237 -36.91 -0.16 7.39
CA ARG A 237 -35.47 -0.42 7.54
C ARG A 237 -34.62 0.21 6.42
N HIS A 238 -35.21 0.75 5.35
CA HIS A 238 -34.52 1.27 4.17
C HIS A 238 -33.39 2.25 4.55
N THR A 239 -33.67 3.23 5.42
CA THR A 239 -32.66 4.22 5.86
C THR A 239 -31.45 3.58 6.55
N ALA A 240 -31.68 2.56 7.38
CA ALA A 240 -30.60 1.83 8.03
C ALA A 240 -29.82 0.95 7.04
N ALA A 241 -30.52 0.32 6.08
CA ALA A 241 -29.91 -0.49 5.04
C ALA A 241 -28.97 0.36 4.14
N GLU A 242 -29.44 1.53 3.72
CA GLU A 242 -28.66 2.49 2.94
C GLU A 242 -27.44 3.02 3.72
N ALA A 243 -27.60 3.32 5.01
CA ALA A 243 -26.47 3.74 5.85
C ALA A 243 -25.36 2.67 5.92
N ILE A 244 -25.74 1.40 6.07
CA ILE A 244 -24.78 0.28 6.08
C ILE A 244 -24.08 0.15 4.72
N ARG A 245 -24.84 0.18 3.61
CA ARG A 245 -24.29 0.12 2.25
C ARG A 245 -23.33 1.27 1.98
N ARG A 246 -23.69 2.49 2.36
CA ARG A 246 -22.86 3.68 2.22
C ARG A 246 -21.56 3.56 3.00
N ARG A 247 -21.59 3.05 4.23
CA ARG A 247 -20.36 2.84 5.02
C ARG A 247 -19.38 1.88 4.34
N VAL A 248 -19.88 0.83 3.69
CA VAL A 248 -19.02 -0.09 2.91
C VAL A 248 -18.48 0.61 1.67
N ALA A 249 -19.29 1.38 0.96
CA ALA A 249 -18.83 2.16 -0.19
C ALA A 249 -17.75 3.18 0.19
N ASP A 250 -17.93 3.89 1.31
CA ASP A 250 -16.94 4.83 1.85
C ASP A 250 -15.64 4.10 2.24
N ALA A 251 -15.73 2.91 2.84
CA ALA A 251 -14.56 2.09 3.17
C ALA A 251 -13.84 1.53 1.93
N LEU A 252 -14.58 1.17 0.87
CA LEU A 252 -14.01 0.81 -0.44
C LEU A 252 -13.32 2.00 -1.11
N ALA A 253 -13.74 3.23 -0.81
CA ALA A 253 -13.17 4.43 -1.41
C ALA A 253 -11.94 4.97 -0.68
N ALA A 254 -11.91 4.90 0.65
CA ALA A 254 -10.83 5.40 1.49
C ALA A 254 -9.61 4.47 1.49
N ASP A 255 -8.40 5.04 1.50
CA ASP A 255 -7.14 4.28 1.59
C ASP A 255 -7.12 3.34 2.81
N GLU A 256 -6.47 2.18 2.69
CA GLU A 256 -6.32 1.21 3.80
C GLU A 256 -5.60 1.80 5.02
N TYR A 257 -4.75 2.81 4.80
CA TYR A 257 -4.09 3.54 5.87
C TYR A 257 -5.05 4.46 6.65
N VAL A 258 -6.10 4.96 6.00
CA VAL A 258 -7.09 5.87 6.61
C VAL A 258 -8.25 5.09 7.21
N VAL A 259 -8.82 4.14 6.46
CA VAL A 259 -9.91 3.27 6.90
C VAL A 259 -9.51 1.82 6.66
N ARG A 260 -9.42 1.04 7.73
CA ARG A 260 -9.12 -0.40 7.64
C ARG A 260 -10.36 -1.12 7.12
N PHE A 261 -10.29 -1.68 5.93
CA PHE A 261 -11.48 -2.22 5.26
C PHE A 261 -12.04 -3.47 5.95
N THR A 262 -11.17 -4.37 6.38
CA THR A 262 -11.58 -5.66 6.97
C THR A 262 -12.47 -5.50 8.22
N PRO A 263 -12.12 -4.69 9.24
CA PRO A 263 -13.01 -4.48 10.39
C PRO A 263 -14.32 -3.78 10.01
N GLU A 264 -14.29 -2.79 9.10
CA GLU A 264 -15.50 -2.10 8.63
C GLU A 264 -16.48 -3.05 7.93
N LEU A 265 -15.97 -3.91 7.04
CA LEU A 265 -16.78 -4.91 6.36
C LEU A 265 -17.44 -5.87 7.36
N ARG A 266 -16.68 -6.35 8.37
CA ARG A 266 -17.22 -7.25 9.40
C ARG A 266 -18.31 -6.57 10.25
N ALA A 267 -18.10 -5.32 10.63
CA ALA A 267 -19.10 -4.55 11.37
C ALA A 267 -20.37 -4.37 10.53
N ALA A 268 -20.21 -3.99 9.25
CA ALA A 268 -21.33 -3.82 8.32
C ALA A 268 -22.09 -5.13 8.08
N GLN A 269 -21.40 -6.26 7.95
CA GLN A 269 -22.02 -7.58 7.83
C GLN A 269 -22.82 -7.95 9.08
N SER A 270 -22.28 -7.71 10.28
CA SER A 270 -23.01 -7.98 11.52
C SER A 270 -24.27 -7.12 11.65
N GLU A 271 -24.20 -5.85 11.29
CA GLU A 271 -25.35 -4.94 11.30
C GLU A 271 -26.38 -5.34 10.25
N ALA A 272 -25.95 -5.71 9.05
CA ALA A 272 -26.82 -6.17 7.96
C ALA A 272 -27.60 -7.42 8.37
N VAL A 273 -26.93 -8.43 8.96
CA VAL A 273 -27.60 -9.64 9.47
C VAL A 273 -28.64 -9.27 10.53
N LYS A 274 -28.30 -8.41 11.49
CA LYS A 274 -29.25 -7.96 12.52
C LYS A 274 -30.46 -7.28 11.87
N LEU A 275 -30.24 -6.37 10.93
CA LEU A 275 -31.32 -5.62 10.26
C LEU A 275 -32.25 -6.54 9.44
N LEU A 276 -31.69 -7.48 8.69
CA LEU A 276 -32.47 -8.41 7.87
C LEU A 276 -33.20 -9.47 8.69
N SER A 277 -32.67 -9.84 9.86
CA SER A 277 -33.31 -10.80 10.78
C SER A 277 -34.43 -10.19 11.64
N GLN A 278 -34.63 -8.87 11.61
CA GLN A 278 -35.71 -8.24 12.36
C GLN A 278 -37.07 -8.69 11.82
N PRO A 279 -37.98 -9.17 12.68
CA PRO A 279 -39.33 -9.52 12.25
C PRO A 279 -40.04 -8.27 11.71
N PRO A 280 -40.90 -8.42 10.68
CA PRO A 280 -41.69 -7.30 10.18
C PRO A 280 -42.46 -6.64 11.32
N ALA A 281 -42.58 -5.31 11.28
CA ALA A 281 -43.25 -4.53 12.32
C ALA A 281 -44.56 -5.19 12.74
N ALA A 282 -44.70 -5.45 14.05
CA ALA A 282 -45.89 -6.06 14.59
C ALA A 282 -47.11 -5.16 14.26
N PRO A 283 -48.25 -5.74 13.86
CA PRO A 283 -49.45 -4.95 13.61
C PRO A 283 -49.82 -4.14 14.86
N PRO A 284 -50.39 -2.93 14.70
CA PRO A 284 -50.64 -2.02 15.81
C PRO A 284 -51.42 -2.72 16.94
N PRO A 285 -51.05 -2.49 18.22
CA PRO A 285 -51.70 -3.15 19.34
C PRO A 285 -53.20 -2.82 19.37
N THR A 286 -54.03 -3.84 19.61
CA THR A 286 -55.46 -3.62 19.82
C THR A 286 -55.68 -2.71 21.02
N LYS A 287 -56.56 -1.69 20.88
CA LYS A 287 -56.91 -0.76 21.98
C LYS A 287 -57.28 -1.52 23.27
N PRO A 288 -56.93 -1.00 24.47
CA PRO A 288 -57.24 -1.66 25.75
C PRO A 288 -58.72 -2.06 25.86
N GLY A 289 -58.99 -3.32 26.23
CA GLY A 289 -60.35 -3.87 26.33
C GLY A 289 -60.94 -4.42 25.03
N ARG A 290 -60.21 -4.42 23.90
CA ARG A 290 -60.65 -5.04 22.63
C ARG A 290 -59.85 -6.31 22.33
N ARG A 291 -60.56 -7.38 21.95
CA ARG A 291 -59.96 -8.62 21.44
C ARG A 291 -59.92 -8.59 19.91
N ARG A 292 -58.80 -8.97 19.30
CA ARG A 292 -58.71 -9.18 17.84
C ARG A 292 -59.58 -10.39 17.47
N VAL A 293 -60.60 -10.17 16.64
CA VAL A 293 -61.52 -11.22 16.16
C VAL A 293 -61.04 -11.80 14.84
N ASP A 294 -60.44 -10.96 14.00
CA ASP A 294 -59.88 -11.31 12.70
C ASP A 294 -58.86 -10.23 12.30
N GLY A 295 -58.00 -10.51 11.33
CA GLY A 295 -57.18 -9.50 10.69
C GLY A 295 -56.13 -10.11 9.78
N ALA A 296 -56.02 -9.56 8.57
CA ALA A 296 -55.02 -9.91 7.58
C ALA A 296 -54.36 -8.63 7.06
N ARG A 297 -53.10 -8.72 6.64
CA ARG A 297 -52.43 -7.69 5.85
C ARG A 297 -52.54 -8.13 4.39
N VAL A 298 -53.12 -7.30 3.54
CA VAL A 298 -53.29 -7.55 2.11
C VAL A 298 -52.64 -6.39 1.35
N GLN A 299 -51.86 -6.69 0.33
CA GLN A 299 -51.08 -5.74 -0.47
C GLN A 299 -51.46 -5.88 -1.95
N ASP A 300 -51.09 -4.88 -2.77
CA ASP A 300 -51.27 -4.89 -4.24
C ASP A 300 -52.69 -5.17 -4.71
N LEU A 301 -53.68 -4.61 -4.01
CA LEU A 301 -55.09 -4.74 -4.35
C LEU A 301 -55.46 -3.80 -5.49
N ASP A 302 -55.90 -4.35 -6.62
CA ASP A 302 -56.58 -3.58 -7.65
C ASP A 302 -57.96 -3.06 -7.15
N PRO A 303 -58.59 -2.10 -7.86
CA PRO A 303 -59.86 -1.51 -7.43
C PRO A 303 -61.00 -2.52 -7.24
N SER A 304 -61.04 -3.62 -8.00
CA SER A 304 -62.07 -4.66 -7.88
C SER A 304 -61.85 -5.50 -6.63
N ASN A 305 -60.61 -5.98 -6.43
CA ASN A 305 -60.24 -6.79 -5.29
C ASN A 305 -60.32 -6.00 -3.97
N ALA A 306 -59.99 -4.70 -3.97
CA ALA A 306 -60.20 -3.83 -2.83
C ALA A 306 -61.68 -3.73 -2.45
N LYS A 307 -62.56 -3.55 -3.44
CA LYS A 307 -64.02 -3.49 -3.23
C LYS A 307 -64.55 -4.78 -2.62
N ASP A 308 -64.14 -5.93 -3.15
CA ASP A 308 -64.56 -7.25 -2.64
C ASP A 308 -64.09 -7.49 -1.20
N LEU A 309 -62.87 -7.07 -0.87
CA LEU A 309 -62.36 -7.10 0.50
C LEU A 309 -63.26 -6.30 1.45
N PHE A 310 -63.60 -5.05 1.09
CA PHE A 310 -64.46 -4.20 1.92
C PHE A 310 -65.89 -4.77 2.06
N VAL A 311 -66.45 -5.38 1.02
CA VAL A 311 -67.74 -6.09 1.10
C VAL A 311 -67.66 -7.25 2.10
N SER A 312 -66.58 -8.03 2.07
CA SER A 312 -66.38 -9.15 3.01
C SER A 312 -66.22 -8.66 4.46
N LEU A 313 -65.49 -7.55 4.67
CA LEU A 313 -65.29 -6.95 5.98
C LEU A 313 -66.59 -6.36 6.52
N GLN A 314 -67.41 -5.73 5.66
CA GLN A 314 -68.73 -5.23 6.03
C GLN A 314 -69.62 -6.36 6.57
N LYS A 315 -69.71 -7.49 5.85
CA LYS A 315 -70.47 -8.66 6.30
C LYS A 315 -70.02 -9.14 7.68
N LYS A 316 -68.71 -9.17 7.93
CA LYS A 316 -68.16 -9.53 9.26
C LYS A 316 -68.48 -8.49 10.34
N LEU A 317 -68.58 -7.21 10.01
CA LEU A 317 -68.99 -6.19 10.98
C LEU A 317 -70.48 -6.31 11.33
N ASP A 318 -71.32 -6.65 10.36
CA ASP A 318 -72.77 -6.78 10.54
C ASP A 318 -73.15 -7.98 11.44
N GLU A 319 -72.33 -9.03 11.47
CA GLU A 319 -72.52 -10.19 12.36
C GLU A 319 -72.47 -9.84 13.87
N ASN A 320 -71.84 -8.73 14.26
CA ASN A 320 -71.80 -8.30 15.65
C ASN A 320 -71.57 -6.79 15.77
N THR A 321 -72.58 -6.08 16.28
CA THR A 321 -72.60 -4.61 16.44
C THR A 321 -71.51 -4.02 17.34
N ARG A 322 -70.82 -4.85 18.14
CA ARG A 322 -69.66 -4.44 18.95
C ARG A 322 -68.33 -4.52 18.20
N ARG A 323 -68.28 -5.13 17.01
CA ARG A 323 -67.06 -5.17 16.19
C ARG A 323 -66.76 -3.76 15.66
N ARG A 324 -65.47 -3.43 15.57
CA ARG A 324 -64.97 -2.19 15.02
C ARG A 324 -63.78 -2.54 14.13
N LEU A 325 -63.77 -2.01 12.91
CA LEU A 325 -62.67 -2.15 11.98
C LEU A 325 -61.67 -1.01 12.20
N THR A 326 -60.39 -1.33 12.16
CA THR A 326 -59.30 -0.37 12.08
C THR A 326 -58.58 -0.64 10.77
N VAL A 327 -58.40 0.39 9.96
CA VAL A 327 -57.77 0.31 8.62
C VAL A 327 -56.66 1.33 8.58
N ASP A 328 -55.46 0.87 8.23
CA ASP A 328 -54.34 1.69 7.78
C ASP A 328 -54.20 1.43 6.27
N TRP A 329 -54.05 2.47 5.45
CA TRP A 329 -53.98 2.34 3.99
C TRP A 329 -52.77 3.10 3.43
N ILE A 330 -52.21 2.55 2.35
CA ILE A 330 -51.16 3.14 1.52
C ILE A 330 -51.62 2.96 0.07
N ILE A 331 -51.52 4.03 -0.75
CA ILE A 331 -51.81 3.99 -2.18
C ILE A 331 -50.50 4.29 -2.89
N GLU A 332 -50.09 3.39 -3.77
CA GLU A 332 -48.83 3.45 -4.52
C GLU A 332 -49.15 3.48 -6.02
N GLU A 333 -48.34 4.22 -6.79
CA GLU A 333 -48.46 4.32 -8.25
C GLU A 333 -47.33 3.50 -8.88
N GLU A 334 -47.65 2.60 -9.82
CA GLU A 334 -46.63 1.85 -10.55
C GLU A 334 -45.83 2.80 -11.46
N PRO A 335 -44.49 2.63 -11.57
CA PRO A 335 -43.70 3.44 -12.47
C PRO A 335 -44.16 3.22 -13.93
N PRO A 336 -44.15 4.28 -14.77
CA PRO A 336 -44.55 4.15 -16.17
C PRO A 336 -43.62 3.16 -16.89
N SER A 337 -44.22 2.23 -17.64
CA SER A 337 -43.55 1.17 -18.41
C SER A 337 -42.68 1.68 -19.54
#